data_AF-A0AAJ2GRA3-F1
#
_entry.id   AF-A0AAJ2GRA3-F1
#
_cell.length_a   1.000
_cell.length_b   1.000
_cell.length_c   1.000
_cell.angle_alpha   90.00
_cell.angle_beta   90.00
_cell.angle_gamma   90.00
#
_symmetry.space_group_name_H-M   'P 1'
#
loop_
_entity.id
_entity.type
_entity.pdbx_description
1 polymer ?
#
loop_
_entity_poly.entity_id
_entity_poly.type
_entity_poly.pdbx_seq_one_letter_code
_entity_poly.pdbx_strand_id
1 'polypeptide(L)'
;MSKDQFELWLPFCVVGGICAYCWYWCITLIFFYRMNGFDFSKDFGPKVYWGRFAHDRFFVKPKAKFFIAMPFAVAISSFLTIFFALV
;
A
#
# COMPACT_ATOMS: atom_id res chain seq x y z
N MET A 1 -24.43 1.77 20.83
CA MET A 1 -23.83 1.26 19.58
C MET A 1 -24.25 -0.19 19.45
N SER A 2 -25.06 -0.54 18.45
CA SER A 2 -25.47 -1.93 18.24
C SER A 2 -24.27 -2.78 17.81
N LYS A 3 -24.33 -4.10 18.02
CA LYS A 3 -23.26 -5.03 17.56
C LYS A 3 -22.95 -4.82 16.07
N ASP A 4 -23.98 -4.59 15.27
CA ASP A 4 -23.87 -4.39 13.82
C ASP A 4 -23.07 -3.12 13.47
N GLN A 5 -23.22 -2.05 14.25
CA GLN A 5 -22.39 -0.85 14.09
C GLN A 5 -20.93 -1.14 14.47
N PHE A 6 -20.68 -1.86 15.56
CA PHE A 6 -19.31 -2.19 15.96
C PHE A 6 -18.60 -3.08 14.93
N GLU A 7 -19.32 -4.02 14.32
CA GLU A 7 -18.82 -4.90 13.25
C GLU A 7 -18.47 -4.16 11.96
N LEU A 8 -19.11 -3.02 11.67
CA LEU A 8 -18.79 -2.20 10.50
C LEU A 8 -17.64 -1.20 10.76
N TRP A 9 -17.62 -0.62 11.96
CA TRP A 9 -16.62 0.39 12.33
C TRP A 9 -15.21 -0.21 12.48
N LEU A 10 -15.09 -1.43 12.98
CA LEU A 10 -13.81 -2.10 13.15
C LEU A 10 -13.06 -2.33 11.81
N PRO A 11 -13.65 -2.95 10.77
CA PRO A 11 -13.02 -3.09 9.47
C PRO A 11 -12.78 -1.74 8.80
N PHE A 12 -13.68 -0.77 8.96
CA PHE A 12 -13.45 0.59 8.44
C PHE A 12 -12.18 1.23 9.02
N CYS A 13 -11.99 1.17 10.34
CA CYS A 13 -10.77 1.68 10.98
C CYS A 13 -9.52 0.94 10.52
N VAL A 14 -9.58 -0.38 10.37
CA VAL A 14 -8.44 -1.20 9.90
C VAL A 14 -8.09 -0.84 8.45
N VAL A 15 -9.08 -0.82 7.55
CA VAL A 15 -8.88 -0.51 6.13
C VAL A 15 -8.44 0.94 5.95
N GLY A 16 -8.99 1.88 6.73
CA GLY A 16 -8.55 3.27 6.76
C GLY A 16 -7.08 3.42 7.20
N GLY A 17 -6.67 2.69 8.25
CA GLY A 17 -5.27 2.66 8.69
C GLY A 17 -4.31 2.10 7.63
N ILE A 18 -4.70 1.01 6.96
CA ILE A 18 -3.94 0.44 5.84
C ILE A 18 -3.83 1.46 4.70
N CYS A 19 -4.92 2.15 4.36
CA CYS A 19 -4.93 3.17 3.33
C CYS A 19 -3.97 4.33 3.64
N ALA A 20 -4.01 4.86 4.87
CA ALA A 20 -3.08 5.90 5.31
C ALA A 20 -1.61 5.42 5.23
N TYR A 21 -1.34 4.18 5.63
CA TYR A 21 0.00 3.57 5.51
C TYR A 21 0.47 3.46 4.05
N CYS A 22 -0.39 3.02 3.14
CA CYS A 22 -0.09 2.93 1.71
C CYS A 22 0.22 4.31 1.13
N TRP A 23 -0.58 5.33 1.46
CA TRP A 23 -0.35 6.71 1.03
C TRP A 23 0.97 7.28 1.56
N TYR A 24 1.24 7.09 2.85
CA TYR A 24 2.50 7.52 3.48
C TYR A 24 3.71 6.98 2.72
N TRP A 25 3.73 5.67 2.45
CA TRP A 25 4.86 5.06 1.74
C TRP A 25 4.94 5.45 0.27
N CYS A 26 3.81 5.58 -0.41
CA CYS A 26 3.78 6.03 -1.80
C CYS A 26 4.42 7.43 -1.93
N ILE A 27 4.00 8.37 -1.08
CA ILE A 27 4.53 9.74 -1.05
C ILE A 27 6.02 9.72 -0.69
N THR A 28 6.40 9.00 0.37
CA THR A 28 7.79 8.89 0.82
C THR A 28 8.70 8.33 -0.29
N LEU A 29 8.23 7.34 -1.04
CA LEU A 29 8.96 6.79 -2.19
C LEU A 29 9.11 7.80 -3.32
N ILE A 30 8.07 8.58 -3.63
CA ILE A 30 8.14 9.65 -4.64
C ILE A 30 9.20 10.67 -4.25
N PHE A 31 9.22 11.13 -3.00
CA PHE A 31 10.23 12.06 -2.52
C PHE A 31 11.64 11.45 -2.59
N PHE A 32 11.82 10.23 -2.11
CA PHE A 32 13.11 9.55 -2.11
C PHE A 32 13.69 9.41 -3.52
N TYR A 33 12.91 8.87 -4.46
CA TYR A 33 13.42 8.69 -5.83
C TYR A 33 13.62 10.02 -6.54
N ARG A 34 12.73 11.01 -6.34
CA ARG A 34 12.88 12.34 -6.92
C ARG A 34 14.17 13.03 -6.46
N MET A 35 14.50 12.94 -5.16
CA MET A 35 15.73 13.52 -4.62
C MET A 35 17.01 12.82 -5.11
N ASN A 36 16.92 11.52 -5.44
CA ASN A 36 18.04 10.74 -5.97
C ASN A 36 18.08 10.68 -7.50
N GLY A 37 17.38 11.56 -8.21
CA GLY A 37 17.39 11.58 -9.69
C GLY A 37 16.76 10.33 -10.32
N PHE A 38 15.77 9.73 -9.65
CA PHE A 38 15.15 8.46 -10.01
C PHE A 38 16.15 7.28 -10.12
N ASP A 39 17.16 7.27 -9.25
CA ASP A 39 18.05 6.12 -9.10
C ASP A 39 17.33 4.93 -8.43
N PHE A 40 17.01 3.92 -9.23
CA PHE A 40 16.37 2.66 -8.79
C PHE A 40 17.38 1.55 -8.45
N SER A 41 18.68 1.86 -8.36
CA SER A 41 19.69 0.89 -7.90
C SER A 41 19.54 0.58 -6.41
N LYS A 42 19.01 1.52 -5.63
CA LYS A 42 18.75 1.38 -4.20
C LYS A 42 17.29 1.00 -3.97
N ASP A 43 17.05 -0.05 -3.19
CA ASP A 43 15.71 -0.35 -2.67
C ASP A 43 15.44 0.50 -1.43
N PHE A 44 14.27 1.11 -1.38
CA PHE A 44 13.81 1.93 -0.26
C PHE A 44 12.35 1.62 0.05
N GLY A 45 11.97 1.69 1.32
CA GLY A 45 10.61 1.44 1.79
C GLY A 45 10.26 -0.04 2.01
N PRO A 46 8.97 -0.38 2.17
CA PRO A 46 8.54 -1.67 2.70
C PRO A 46 8.88 -2.80 1.74
N LYS A 47 9.21 -3.96 2.29
CA LYS A 47 9.56 -5.14 1.50
C LYS A 47 8.30 -5.67 0.83
N VAL A 48 8.20 -5.52 -0.48
CA VAL A 48 7.13 -6.09 -1.30
C VAL A 48 7.67 -7.34 -1.98
N TYR A 49 7.02 -8.46 -1.76
CA TYR A 49 7.38 -9.74 -2.36
C TYR A 49 6.42 -10.02 -3.52
N TRP A 50 6.96 -10.39 -4.68
CA TRP A 50 6.16 -10.94 -5.78
C TRP A 50 6.27 -12.46 -5.73
N GLY A 51 5.14 -13.16 -5.72
CA GLY A 51 5.11 -14.63 -5.77
C GLY A 51 3.84 -15.19 -5.14
N ARG A 52 3.38 -16.33 -5.66
CA ARG A 52 2.22 -17.07 -5.12
C ARG A 52 2.60 -17.96 -3.93
N PHE A 53 3.89 -18.29 -3.78
CA PHE A 53 4.41 -19.18 -2.75
C PHE A 53 5.66 -18.60 -2.07
N ALA A 54 5.87 -18.94 -0.79
CA ALA A 54 6.94 -18.41 0.06
C ALA A 54 8.37 -18.74 -0.44
N HIS A 55 8.52 -19.72 -1.35
CA HIS A 55 9.79 -20.12 -1.97
C HIS A 55 10.14 -19.37 -3.26
N ASP A 56 9.15 -18.76 -3.93
CA ASP A 56 9.36 -17.94 -5.15
C ASP A 56 9.33 -16.44 -4.84
N ARG A 57 9.71 -16.06 -3.62
CA ARG A 57 9.71 -14.67 -3.18
C ARG A 57 10.86 -13.91 -3.82
N PHE A 58 10.68 -13.48 -5.06
CA PHE A 58 11.55 -12.46 -5.63
C PHE A 58 11.14 -11.10 -5.05
N PHE A 59 12.10 -10.39 -4.48
CA PHE A 59 11.92 -8.98 -4.15
C PHE A 59 11.47 -8.24 -5.41
N VAL A 60 10.36 -7.51 -5.30
CA VAL A 60 9.92 -6.67 -6.42
C VAL A 60 11.05 -5.70 -6.74
N LYS A 61 11.53 -5.69 -7.98
CA LYS A 61 12.56 -4.72 -8.40
C LYS A 61 12.12 -3.30 -8.01
N PRO A 62 13.00 -2.43 -7.49
CA PRO A 62 12.64 -1.09 -7.02
C PRO A 62 11.82 -0.28 -8.03
N LYS A 63 12.14 -0.41 -9.32
CA LYS A 63 11.36 0.19 -10.42
C LYS A 63 9.92 -0.33 -10.49
N ALA A 64 9.71 -1.64 -10.47
CA ALA A 64 8.37 -2.23 -10.53
C ALA A 64 7.56 -1.95 -9.25
N LYS A 65 8.25 -1.88 -8.10
CA LYS A 65 7.65 -1.50 -6.81
C LYS A 65 7.10 -0.08 -6.88
N PHE A 66 7.89 0.85 -7.42
CA PHE A 66 7.51 2.25 -7.55
C PHE A 66 6.40 2.48 -8.58
N PHE A 67 6.50 1.90 -9.78
CA PHE A 67 5.56 2.17 -10.86
C PHE A 67 4.28 1.33 -10.82
N ILE A 68 4.29 0.15 -10.19
CA ILE A 68 3.17 -0.78 -10.24
C ILE A 68 2.66 -1.07 -8.82
N ALA A 69 3.51 -1.65 -7.96
CA ALA A 69 3.03 -2.18 -6.68
C ALA A 69 2.45 -1.10 -5.76
N MET A 70 3.13 0.05 -5.63
CA MET A 70 2.68 1.14 -4.75
C MET A 70 1.43 1.86 -5.26
N PRO A 71 1.36 2.30 -6.54
CA PRO A 71 0.13 2.88 -7.08
C PRO A 71 -1.06 1.93 -6.99
N PHE A 72 -0.84 0.64 -7.26
CA PHE A 72 -1.88 -0.37 -7.16
C PHE A 72 -2.35 -0.61 -5.72
N ALA A 73 -1.42 -0.67 -4.75
CA ALA A 73 -1.76 -0.79 -3.34
C ALA A 73 -2.58 0.41 -2.86
N VAL A 74 -2.19 1.64 -3.24
CA VAL A 74 -2.93 2.87 -2.94
C VAL A 74 -4.33 2.83 -3.57
N ALA A 75 -4.43 2.43 -4.84
CA ALA A 75 -5.72 2.36 -5.54
C ALA A 75 -6.70 1.38 -4.86
N ILE A 76 -6.23 0.17 -4.53
CA ILE A 76 -7.05 -0.83 -3.82
C ILE A 76 -7.42 -0.34 -2.43
N SER A 77 -6.46 0.15 -1.64
CA SER A 77 -6.75 0.58 -0.27
C SER A 77 -7.74 1.73 -0.26
N SER A 78 -7.59 2.71 -1.16
CA SER A 78 -8.53 3.82 -1.29
C SER A 78 -9.91 3.35 -1.75
N PHE A 79 -9.99 2.45 -2.73
CA PHE A 79 -11.28 1.88 -3.16
C PHE A 79 -12.00 1.17 -2.01
N LEU A 80 -11.28 0.33 -1.24
CA LEU A 80 -11.86 -0.37 -0.10
C LEU A 80 -12.28 0.60 1.00
N THR A 81 -11.47 1.60 1.34
CA THR A 81 -11.86 2.62 2.33
C THR A 81 -13.12 3.36 1.91
N ILE A 82 -13.22 3.77 0.64
CA ILE A 82 -14.40 4.47 0.11
C ILE A 82 -15.62 3.54 0.13
N PHE A 83 -15.46 2.28 -0.26
CA PHE A 83 -16.54 1.30 -0.22
C PHE A 83 -17.11 1.15 1.20
N PHE A 84 -16.25 0.95 2.21
CA PHE A 84 -16.69 0.86 3.60
C PHE A 84 -17.22 2.19 4.17
N ALA A 85 -16.83 3.34 3.61
CA ALA A 85 -17.38 4.63 4.01
C ALA A 85 -18.79 4.90 3.45
N LEU A 86 -19.11 4.30 2.31
CA LEU A 86 -20.36 4.52 1.57
C LEU A 86 -21.42 3.43 1.81
N VAL A 87 -21.03 2.30 2.39
CA VAL A 87 -21.91 1.18 2.81
C VAL A 87 -22.41 1.43 4.23
#